data_AF-A0AAX2LCE5-F1
#
_entry.id   AF-A0AAX2LCE5-F1
#
_cell.length_a   1.000
_cell.length_b   1.000
_cell.length_c   1.000
_cell.angle_alpha   90.00
_cell.angle_beta   90.00
_cell.angle_gamma   90.00
#
_symmetry.space_group_name_H-M   'P 1'
#
loop_
_entity.id
_entity.type
_entity.pdbx_description
1 polymer ?
#
loop_
_entity_poly.entity_id
_entity_poly.type
_entity_poly.pdbx_seq_one_letter_code
_entity_poly.pdbx_strand_id
1 'polypeptide(L)'
;MKLEKGDIVKTALSENTTVLDVKDNQAILFSGTQFVLVTGIKENKESGKFEWDNGRYANDLKSISDMQNNNFETMKETLSFLAEYNHSDFVKGIISLETGIENEDTLDVAYDNYMNDKIMGLVDEKFYDYIDENEIEAPDLESKIEEKNSALSGEENTMEENNTMKNNKSNENKEKADTININGNIASDIDIKNLTSKDGKDFTVASFAIAENDKEGNVKYTNCLAYNDKVSSVENLKKGDFVHVFGKEKISQGKDGKKYISLKVYSAKLLKAKEQVKTNQNTKETKKPSALGKLKDYKEKAGEKPREQSGIKKEKNVER
;
A
#
# COMPACT_ATOMS: atom_id res chain seq x y z
N MET A 1 -12.35 -29.91 27.44
CA MET A 1 -12.36 -28.53 27.99
C MET A 1 -12.18 -27.55 26.84
N LYS A 2 -12.73 -26.33 26.90
CA LYS A 2 -12.43 -25.31 25.88
C LYS A 2 -11.16 -24.57 26.33
N LEU A 3 -10.15 -24.51 25.47
CA LEU A 3 -8.87 -23.89 25.76
C LEU A 3 -9.02 -22.36 25.69
N GLU A 4 -8.59 -21.65 26.73
CA GLU A 4 -8.69 -20.20 26.82
C GLU A 4 -7.33 -19.55 27.13
N LYS A 5 -7.21 -18.27 26.78
CA LYS A 5 -6.00 -17.49 27.08
C LYS A 5 -5.80 -17.37 28.58
N GLY A 6 -4.60 -17.69 29.05
CA GLY A 6 -4.23 -17.70 30.47
C GLY A 6 -4.29 -19.07 31.11
N ASP A 7 -4.86 -20.09 30.44
CA ASP A 7 -4.87 -21.45 30.93
C ASP A 7 -3.46 -22.02 31.12
N ILE A 8 -3.30 -22.91 32.10
CA ILE A 8 -2.11 -23.73 32.28
C ILE A 8 -2.49 -25.17 31.98
N VAL A 9 -1.90 -25.73 30.93
CA VAL A 9 -2.24 -27.05 30.40
C VAL A 9 -1.03 -27.96 30.31
N LYS A 10 -1.31 -29.28 30.36
CA LYS A 10 -0.29 -30.31 30.15
C LYS A 10 -0.12 -30.56 28.66
N THR A 11 1.12 -30.61 28.19
CA THR A 11 1.45 -30.94 26.80
C THR A 11 2.58 -31.96 26.75
N ALA A 12 3.00 -32.36 25.55
CA ALA A 12 4.21 -33.14 25.35
C ALA A 12 5.49 -32.37 25.75
N LEU A 13 5.44 -31.03 25.76
CA LEU A 13 6.62 -30.18 26.00
C LEU A 13 6.81 -29.84 27.47
N SER A 14 5.72 -29.72 28.23
CA SER A 14 5.75 -29.34 29.64
C SER A 14 4.43 -29.69 30.33
N GLU A 15 4.53 -30.04 31.60
CA GLU A 15 3.35 -30.24 32.47
C GLU A 15 2.67 -28.89 32.83
N ASN A 16 3.37 -27.77 32.67
CA ASN A 16 2.89 -26.43 32.97
C ASN A 16 3.07 -25.52 31.74
N THR A 17 2.33 -25.80 30.66
CA THR A 17 2.36 -24.99 29.45
C THR A 17 1.32 -23.88 29.56
N THR A 18 1.74 -22.61 29.49
CA THR A 18 0.85 -21.45 29.52
C THR A 18 0.28 -21.18 28.13
N VAL A 19 -1.04 -20.98 28.05
CA VAL A 19 -1.72 -20.54 26.83
C VAL A 19 -1.67 -19.01 26.75
N LEU A 20 -0.92 -18.48 25.78
CA LEU A 20 -0.71 -17.04 25.61
C LEU A 20 -1.78 -16.38 24.74
N ASP A 21 -2.29 -17.09 23.75
CA ASP A 21 -3.36 -16.64 22.87
C ASP A 21 -4.07 -17.83 22.22
N VAL A 22 -5.35 -17.67 21.89
CA VAL A 22 -6.15 -18.67 21.19
C VAL A 22 -6.97 -17.96 20.12
N LYS A 23 -6.81 -18.39 18.86
CA LYS A 23 -7.55 -17.87 17.70
C LYS A 23 -8.03 -19.05 16.86
N ASP A 24 -9.32 -19.28 16.84
CA ASP A 24 -9.96 -20.39 16.12
C ASP A 24 -9.33 -21.76 16.44
N ASN A 25 -8.66 -22.37 15.46
CA ASN A 25 -7.97 -23.66 15.58
C ASN A 25 -6.47 -23.52 15.89
N GLN A 26 -6.01 -22.31 16.24
CA GLN A 26 -4.62 -22.01 16.56
C GLN A 26 -4.47 -21.55 18.00
N ALA A 27 -3.33 -21.87 18.60
CA ALA A 27 -2.95 -21.36 19.91
C ALA A 27 -1.46 -21.02 19.94
N ILE A 28 -1.13 -20.05 20.79
CA ILE A 28 0.26 -19.75 21.15
C ILE A 28 0.48 -20.27 22.56
N LEU A 29 1.47 -21.13 22.69
CA LEU A 29 1.82 -21.81 23.93
C LEU A 29 3.20 -21.38 24.37
N PHE A 30 3.41 -21.31 25.67
CA PHE A 30 4.74 -21.16 26.27
C PHE A 30 4.99 -22.29 27.25
N SER A 31 5.97 -23.13 26.94
CA SER A 31 6.31 -24.32 27.73
C SER A 31 7.13 -24.01 29.01
N GLY A 32 7.58 -22.76 29.16
CA GLY A 32 8.56 -22.33 30.16
C GLY A 32 9.93 -22.04 29.56
N THR A 33 10.25 -22.64 28.41
CA THR A 33 11.56 -22.47 27.73
C THR A 33 11.43 -22.05 26.26
N GLN A 34 10.32 -22.40 25.61
CA GLN A 34 10.08 -22.09 24.20
C GLN A 34 8.62 -21.73 23.95
N PHE A 35 8.43 -20.86 22.95
CA PHE A 35 7.14 -20.49 22.39
C PHE A 35 6.77 -21.44 21.25
N VAL A 36 5.49 -21.81 21.16
CA VAL A 36 4.99 -22.69 20.11
C VAL A 36 3.69 -22.15 19.57
N LEU A 37 3.63 -21.96 18.25
CA LEU A 37 2.42 -21.68 17.51
C LEU A 37 1.89 -23.02 17.00
N VAL A 38 0.75 -23.44 17.52
CA VAL A 38 0.16 -24.75 17.22
C VAL A 38 -1.13 -24.60 16.45
N THR A 39 -1.44 -25.58 15.61
CA THR A 39 -2.70 -25.71 14.87
C THR A 39 -3.32 -27.08 15.13
N GLY A 40 -4.65 -27.17 15.21
CA GLY A 40 -5.32 -28.45 15.48
C GLY A 40 -5.22 -28.90 16.94
N ILE A 41 -5.14 -27.95 17.88
CA ILE A 41 -4.97 -28.29 19.30
C ILE A 41 -6.23 -28.95 19.87
N LYS A 42 -6.05 -30.10 20.52
CA LYS A 42 -7.11 -30.91 21.11
C LYS A 42 -6.65 -31.57 22.40
N GLU A 43 -7.57 -31.69 23.35
CA GLU A 43 -7.33 -32.43 24.59
C GLU A 43 -7.51 -33.93 24.34
N ASN A 44 -6.47 -34.70 24.62
CA ASN A 44 -6.55 -36.14 24.70
C ASN A 44 -7.14 -36.52 26.07
N LYS A 45 -8.40 -37.00 26.07
CA LYS A 45 -9.16 -37.31 27.29
C LYS A 45 -8.58 -38.48 28.10
N GLU A 46 -7.80 -39.36 27.48
CA GLU A 46 -7.18 -40.50 28.16
C GLU A 46 -5.91 -40.08 28.91
N SER A 47 -5.08 -39.23 28.28
CA SER A 47 -3.82 -38.77 28.88
C SER A 47 -3.97 -37.47 29.69
N GLY A 48 -5.06 -36.72 29.50
CA GLY A 48 -5.26 -35.38 30.05
C GLY A 48 -4.30 -34.34 29.47
N LYS A 49 -3.65 -34.63 28.34
CA LYS A 49 -2.69 -33.73 27.67
C LYS A 49 -3.31 -33.10 26.43
N PHE A 50 -2.93 -31.87 26.15
CA PHE A 50 -3.22 -31.21 24.89
C PHE A 50 -2.17 -31.59 23.85
N GLU A 51 -2.66 -32.01 22.69
CA GLU A 51 -1.90 -32.43 21.52
C GLU A 51 -2.32 -31.56 20.32
N TRP A 52 -1.48 -31.46 19.30
CA TRP A 52 -1.74 -30.65 18.12
C TRP A 52 -1.22 -31.33 16.86
N ASP A 53 -1.78 -30.96 15.71
CA ASP A 53 -1.44 -31.59 14.44
C ASP A 53 -0.15 -30.99 13.85
N ASN A 54 0.06 -29.67 13.96
CA ASN A 54 1.31 -29.00 13.54
C ASN A 54 1.74 -27.94 14.56
N GLY A 55 3.06 -27.78 14.74
CA GLY A 55 3.65 -26.77 15.63
C GLY A 55 4.88 -26.12 15.03
N ARG A 56 4.97 -24.78 15.12
CA ARG A 56 6.21 -24.02 14.86
C ARG A 56 6.78 -23.51 16.18
N TYR A 57 8.10 -23.63 16.31
CA TYR A 57 8.81 -23.40 17.57
C TYR A 57 9.71 -22.18 17.47
N ALA A 58 9.76 -21.37 18.52
CA ALA A 58 10.61 -20.21 18.62
C ALA A 58 11.17 -20.05 20.05
N ASN A 59 12.38 -19.50 20.15
CA ASN A 59 13.05 -19.28 21.44
C ASN A 59 12.71 -17.91 22.05
N ASP A 60 12.07 -17.03 21.29
CA ASP A 60 11.74 -15.68 21.71
C ASP A 60 10.36 -15.23 21.18
N LEU A 61 9.78 -14.26 21.89
CA LEU A 61 8.44 -13.75 21.61
C LEU A 61 8.36 -13.02 20.26
N LYS A 62 9.45 -12.42 19.78
CA LYS A 62 9.46 -11.70 18.51
C LYS A 62 9.32 -12.68 17.36
N SER A 63 10.16 -13.71 17.34
CA SER A 63 10.12 -14.79 16.34
C SER A 63 8.75 -15.46 16.26
N ILE A 64 8.07 -15.73 17.38
CA ILE A 64 6.72 -16.33 17.34
C ILE A 64 5.64 -15.33 16.91
N SER A 65 5.84 -14.04 17.15
CA SER A 65 4.94 -12.98 16.66
C SER A 65 5.03 -12.86 15.14
N ASP A 66 6.24 -12.88 14.58
CA ASP A 66 6.47 -12.82 13.13
C ASP A 66 5.86 -14.03 12.42
N MET A 67 5.80 -15.18 13.11
CA MET A 67 5.15 -16.40 12.64
C MET A 67 3.61 -16.35 12.66
N GLN A 68 2.95 -15.30 13.16
CA GLN A 68 1.47 -15.20 13.18
C GLN A 68 0.86 -14.60 11.92
N ASN A 69 1.67 -14.15 10.95
CA ASN A 69 1.20 -13.62 9.66
C ASN A 69 0.62 -14.74 8.77
N ASN A 70 -0.51 -15.32 9.20
CA ASN A 70 -1.08 -16.56 8.68
C ASN A 70 -2.27 -16.35 7.74
N ASN A 71 -2.72 -15.10 7.59
CA ASN A 71 -3.81 -14.76 6.69
C ASN A 71 -3.48 -13.48 5.91
N PHE A 72 -4.18 -13.28 4.80
CA PHE A 72 -3.96 -12.16 3.89
C PHE A 72 -4.11 -10.80 4.59
N GLU A 73 -5.12 -10.61 5.44
CA GLU A 73 -5.38 -9.30 6.06
C GLU A 73 -4.26 -8.91 7.04
N THR A 74 -3.83 -9.83 7.91
CA THR A 74 -2.73 -9.58 8.86
C THR A 74 -1.39 -9.36 8.13
N MET A 75 -1.16 -10.09 7.04
CA MET A 75 0.02 -9.87 6.20
C MET A 75 -0.04 -8.50 5.53
N LYS A 76 -1.20 -8.13 4.97
CA LYS A 76 -1.43 -6.82 4.35
C LYS A 76 -1.25 -5.69 5.36
N GLU A 77 -1.83 -5.78 6.56
CA GLU A 77 -1.64 -4.80 7.63
C GLU A 77 -0.16 -4.64 8.00
N THR A 78 0.58 -5.75 8.12
CA THR A 78 2.02 -5.72 8.40
C THR A 78 2.79 -5.04 7.28
N LEU A 79 2.51 -5.37 6.02
CA LEU A 79 3.16 -4.78 4.86
C LEU A 79 2.82 -3.29 4.74
N SER A 80 1.57 -2.89 4.99
CA SER A 80 1.14 -1.49 5.03
C SER A 80 1.89 -0.71 6.10
N PHE A 81 2.00 -1.26 7.32
CA PHE A 81 2.78 -0.64 8.39
C PHE A 81 4.26 -0.45 8.00
N LEU A 82 4.89 -1.47 7.41
CA LEU A 82 6.28 -1.39 6.96
C LEU A 82 6.46 -0.37 5.83
N ALA A 83 5.55 -0.35 4.85
CA ALA A 83 5.56 0.60 3.75
C ALA A 83 5.41 2.05 4.22
N GLU A 84 4.65 2.30 5.29
CA GLU A 84 4.44 3.65 5.82
C GLU A 84 5.56 4.11 6.76
N TYR A 85 5.93 3.28 7.74
CA TYR A 85 6.81 3.68 8.84
C TYR A 85 8.27 3.32 8.63
N ASN A 86 8.56 2.30 7.81
CA ASN A 86 9.93 1.87 7.48
C ASN A 86 10.09 1.57 5.98
N HIS A 87 9.65 2.51 5.14
CA HIS A 87 9.60 2.36 3.69
C HIS A 87 10.92 1.94 3.05
N SER A 88 12.05 2.46 3.56
CA SER A 88 13.37 2.16 3.00
C SER A 88 13.75 0.69 3.18
N ASP A 89 13.67 0.17 4.41
CA ASP A 89 13.99 -1.23 4.68
C ASP A 89 12.93 -2.17 4.09
N PHE A 90 11.67 -1.73 4.01
CA PHE A 90 10.62 -2.46 3.32
C PHE A 90 10.98 -2.69 1.85
N VAL A 91 11.27 -1.62 1.10
CA VAL A 91 11.64 -1.70 -0.32
C VAL A 91 12.92 -2.50 -0.51
N LYS A 92 13.97 -2.23 0.29
CA LYS A 92 15.23 -2.98 0.25
C LYS A 92 15.01 -4.46 0.52
N GLY A 93 14.14 -4.80 1.48
CA GLY A 93 13.77 -6.18 1.79
C GLY A 93 13.10 -6.90 0.61
N ILE A 94 12.16 -6.24 -0.08
CA ILE A 94 11.52 -6.79 -1.28
C ILE A 94 12.56 -7.01 -2.40
N ILE A 95 13.43 -6.03 -2.65
CA ILE A 95 14.49 -6.14 -3.67
C ILE A 95 15.47 -7.28 -3.31
N SER A 96 15.89 -7.36 -2.06
CA SER A 96 16.80 -8.40 -1.57
C SER A 96 16.21 -9.79 -1.74
N LEU A 97 14.92 -9.97 -1.41
CA LEU A 97 14.21 -11.25 -1.59
C LEU A 97 14.10 -11.66 -3.06
N GLU A 98 13.77 -10.73 -3.95
CA GLU A 98 13.60 -11.01 -5.39
C GLU A 98 14.94 -11.26 -6.09
N THR A 99 15.97 -10.50 -5.73
CA THR A 99 17.27 -10.51 -6.44
C THR A 99 18.32 -11.41 -5.77
N GLY A 100 18.13 -11.79 -4.51
CA GLY A 100 19.12 -12.47 -3.68
C GLY A 100 20.29 -11.59 -3.21
N ILE A 101 20.23 -10.27 -3.43
CA ILE A 101 21.29 -9.34 -3.02
C ILE A 101 21.17 -9.04 -1.52
N GLU A 102 22.22 -9.31 -0.77
CA GLU A 102 22.30 -9.02 0.68
C GLU A 102 23.22 -7.83 1.01
N ASN A 103 23.93 -7.28 0.02
CA ASN A 103 24.84 -6.15 0.22
C ASN A 103 24.06 -4.85 0.46
N GLU A 104 24.19 -4.29 1.66
CA GLU A 104 23.44 -3.11 2.11
C GLU A 104 23.74 -1.85 1.26
N ASP A 105 25.00 -1.59 0.90
CA ASP A 105 25.36 -0.43 0.06
C ASP A 105 24.67 -0.50 -1.32
N THR A 106 24.58 -1.70 -1.89
CA THR A 106 23.92 -1.93 -3.18
C THR A 106 22.41 -1.73 -3.07
N LEU A 107 21.82 -2.19 -1.96
CA LEU A 107 20.40 -2.01 -1.67
C LEU A 107 20.04 -0.54 -1.41
N ASP A 108 20.93 0.22 -0.76
CA ASP A 108 20.78 1.67 -0.56
C ASP A 108 20.75 2.41 -1.91
N VAL A 109 21.68 2.11 -2.81
CA VAL A 109 21.71 2.68 -4.16
C VAL A 109 20.44 2.29 -4.95
N ALA A 110 20.00 1.04 -4.84
CA ALA A 110 18.77 0.58 -5.50
C ALA A 110 17.54 1.33 -4.98
N TYR A 111 17.44 1.54 -3.66
CA TYR A 111 16.37 2.31 -3.04
C TYR A 111 16.39 3.78 -3.48
N ASP A 112 17.56 4.42 -3.50
CA ASP A 112 17.70 5.81 -3.96
C ASP A 112 17.27 5.96 -5.42
N ASN A 113 17.63 5.00 -6.28
CA ASN A 113 17.18 4.98 -7.67
C ASN A 113 15.66 4.82 -7.75
N TYR A 114 15.07 3.89 -7.00
CA TYR A 114 13.62 3.70 -6.91
C TYR A 114 12.89 4.99 -6.47
N MET A 115 13.40 5.69 -5.45
CA MET A 115 12.78 6.92 -4.95
C MET A 115 12.88 8.09 -5.93
N ASN A 116 13.96 8.13 -6.72
CA ASN A 116 14.20 9.18 -7.71
C ASN A 116 13.53 8.89 -9.05
N ASP A 117 13.24 7.63 -9.34
CA ASP A 117 12.49 7.25 -10.52
C ASP A 117 11.01 7.65 -10.34
N LYS A 118 10.52 8.42 -11.30
CA LYS A 118 9.15 8.93 -11.27
C LYS A 118 8.14 7.90 -11.73
N ILE A 119 8.57 6.86 -12.45
CA ILE A 119 7.75 5.85 -13.13
C ILE A 119 7.82 4.52 -12.38
N MET A 120 8.96 4.18 -11.77
CA MET A 120 9.15 2.89 -11.11
C MET A 120 8.18 2.66 -9.93
N GLY A 121 7.45 1.55 -9.96
CA GLY A 121 6.64 1.01 -8.87
C GLY A 121 7.17 -0.34 -8.37
N LEU A 122 6.77 -0.77 -7.18
CA LEU A 122 7.12 -2.10 -6.64
C LEU A 122 6.38 -3.24 -7.35
N VAL A 123 5.16 -2.98 -7.81
CA VAL A 123 4.32 -3.96 -8.48
C VAL A 123 4.49 -3.80 -9.99
N ASP A 124 4.79 -4.89 -10.69
CA ASP A 124 4.84 -4.91 -12.15
C ASP A 124 3.46 -4.53 -12.72
N GLU A 125 3.46 -3.64 -13.70
CA GLU A 125 2.23 -3.13 -14.33
C GLU A 125 1.35 -4.24 -14.93
N LYS A 126 1.93 -5.39 -15.32
CA LYS A 126 1.18 -6.54 -15.84
C LYS A 126 0.22 -7.16 -14.82
N PHE A 127 0.40 -6.90 -13.52
CA PHE A 127 -0.56 -7.38 -12.52
C PHE A 127 -1.92 -6.70 -12.66
N TYR A 128 -1.97 -5.47 -13.18
CA TYR A 128 -3.23 -4.76 -13.40
C TYR A 128 -4.08 -5.41 -14.49
N ASP A 129 -3.46 -6.07 -15.48
CA ASP A 129 -4.19 -6.81 -16.52
C ASP A 129 -5.04 -7.95 -15.92
N TYR A 130 -4.51 -8.67 -14.93
CA TYR A 130 -5.23 -9.77 -14.27
C TYR A 130 -6.32 -9.28 -13.29
N ILE A 131 -6.13 -8.09 -12.71
CA ILE A 131 -7.10 -7.49 -11.78
C ILE A 131 -8.31 -6.96 -12.55
N ASP A 132 -8.08 -6.30 -13.69
CA ASP A 132 -9.15 -5.76 -14.53
C ASP A 132 -10.09 -6.82 -15.09
N GLU A 133 -9.59 -7.99 -15.47
CA GLU A 133 -10.43 -9.09 -15.97
C GLU A 133 -11.43 -9.61 -14.93
N ASN A 134 -11.21 -9.33 -13.63
CA ASN A 134 -12.01 -9.82 -12.52
C ASN A 134 -12.74 -8.71 -11.74
N GLU A 135 -12.45 -7.43 -12.01
CA GLU A 135 -13.18 -6.30 -11.45
C GLU A 135 -14.37 -5.93 -12.32
N ILE A 136 -15.57 -6.20 -11.78
CA ILE A 136 -16.92 -5.75 -12.20
C ILE A 136 -16.91 -4.68 -13.29
N GLU A 137 -17.53 -4.97 -14.44
CA GLU A 137 -17.90 -4.00 -15.47
C GLU A 137 -18.51 -2.74 -14.81
N ALA A 138 -17.71 -1.68 -14.64
CA ALA A 138 -18.24 -0.48 -14.00
C ALA A 138 -19.42 0.03 -14.85
N PRO A 139 -20.62 0.20 -14.27
CA PRO A 139 -21.83 0.48 -15.03
C PRO A 139 -21.67 1.79 -15.81
N ASP A 140 -22.28 1.88 -17.00
CA ASP A 140 -22.34 3.12 -17.80
C ASP A 140 -22.92 4.28 -16.97
N LEU A 141 -22.04 5.14 -16.43
CA LEU A 141 -22.38 6.19 -15.47
C LEU A 141 -22.36 7.61 -16.06
N GLU A 142 -22.28 7.72 -17.37
CA GLU A 142 -22.00 9.01 -18.01
C GLU A 142 -23.20 9.96 -18.03
N SER A 143 -24.42 9.49 -17.75
CA SER A 143 -25.64 10.32 -17.84
C SER A 143 -25.79 11.41 -16.76
N LYS A 144 -24.76 11.68 -15.94
CA LYS A 144 -24.71 12.82 -14.99
C LYS A 144 -23.44 13.67 -15.10
N ILE A 145 -22.49 13.32 -15.99
CA ILE A 145 -21.25 14.11 -16.21
C ILE A 145 -21.40 15.02 -17.44
N GLU A 146 -22.32 14.71 -18.36
CA GLU A 146 -22.59 15.50 -19.58
C GLU A 146 -22.93 16.99 -19.31
N GLU A 147 -23.55 17.32 -18.17
CA GLU A 147 -23.93 18.72 -17.89
C GLU A 147 -22.74 19.68 -17.68
N LYS A 148 -21.53 19.18 -17.37
CA LYS A 148 -20.32 20.03 -17.25
C LYS A 148 -19.33 19.91 -18.40
N ASN A 149 -19.36 18.82 -19.19
CA ASN A 149 -18.47 18.67 -20.35
C ASN A 149 -18.89 19.55 -21.54
N SER A 150 -20.14 20.02 -21.59
CA SER A 150 -20.60 20.95 -22.64
C SER A 150 -19.93 22.33 -22.59
N ALA A 151 -19.20 22.66 -21.52
CA ALA A 151 -18.48 23.93 -21.39
C ALA A 151 -17.02 23.89 -21.91
N LEU A 152 -16.52 22.73 -22.33
CA LEU A 152 -15.12 22.57 -22.81
C LEU A 152 -14.98 21.84 -24.15
N SER A 153 -16.08 21.38 -24.77
CA SER A 153 -16.06 20.87 -26.14
C SER A 153 -16.17 22.02 -27.16
N GLY A 154 -15.10 22.81 -27.28
CA GLY A 154 -14.86 23.62 -28.46
C GLY A 154 -14.14 22.78 -29.51
N GLU A 155 -14.89 22.38 -30.52
CA GLU A 155 -14.48 21.87 -31.85
C GLU A 155 -13.97 20.41 -31.98
N GLU A 156 -14.85 19.65 -32.65
CA GLU A 156 -14.68 18.52 -33.57
C GLU A 156 -13.35 17.74 -33.58
N ASN A 157 -13.47 16.43 -33.35
CA ASN A 157 -12.76 15.45 -34.16
C ASN A 157 -13.74 14.35 -34.58
N THR A 158 -14.33 14.55 -35.75
CA THR A 158 -14.92 13.49 -36.57
C THR A 158 -13.84 12.51 -37.02
N MET A 159 -14.15 11.22 -36.97
CA MET A 159 -13.29 10.14 -37.47
C MET A 159 -12.97 10.34 -38.96
N GLU A 160 -11.68 10.31 -39.32
CA GLU A 160 -11.25 9.91 -40.66
C GLU A 160 -10.45 8.61 -40.56
N GLU A 161 -11.02 7.55 -41.15
CA GLU A 161 -10.34 6.30 -41.44
C GLU A 161 -9.17 6.54 -42.38
N ASN A 162 -7.97 6.10 -42.02
CA ASN A 162 -6.96 5.71 -43.00
C ASN A 162 -6.11 4.53 -42.48
N ASN A 163 -6.46 3.35 -42.98
CA ASN A 163 -5.66 2.13 -42.95
C ASN A 163 -4.39 2.29 -43.81
N THR A 164 -3.18 2.00 -43.28
CA THR A 164 -2.11 1.37 -44.10
C THR A 164 -1.05 0.59 -43.27
N MET A 165 -1.11 -0.74 -43.41
CA MET A 165 -0.05 -1.79 -43.48
C MET A 165 1.11 -1.83 -42.45
N LYS A 166 1.14 -2.83 -41.55
CA LYS A 166 1.72 -4.20 -41.66
C LYS A 166 3.25 -4.28 -41.67
N ASN A 167 3.79 -4.96 -40.65
CA ASN A 167 4.81 -6.01 -40.84
C ASN A 167 4.58 -7.20 -39.87
N ASN A 168 4.34 -8.37 -40.47
CA ASN A 168 4.24 -9.73 -39.90
C ASN A 168 5.64 -10.18 -39.40
N LYS A 169 5.90 -11.09 -38.45
CA LYS A 169 5.34 -12.37 -37.95
C LYS A 169 6.07 -12.59 -36.59
N SER A 170 5.46 -13.02 -35.50
CA SER A 170 5.04 -14.41 -35.25
C SER A 170 3.96 -14.47 -34.15
N ASN A 171 2.97 -15.34 -34.36
CA ASN A 171 1.84 -15.59 -33.47
C ASN A 171 2.26 -16.19 -32.13
N GLU A 172 2.03 -15.45 -31.05
CA GLU A 172 1.48 -15.98 -29.80
C GLU A 172 0.37 -15.02 -29.36
N ASN A 173 -0.85 -15.56 -29.21
CA ASN A 173 -2.04 -14.82 -28.81
C ASN A 173 -1.92 -14.39 -27.34
N LYS A 174 -1.74 -13.08 -27.11
CA LYS A 174 -2.29 -12.30 -26.00
C LYS A 174 -2.40 -10.86 -26.50
N GLU A 175 -3.60 -10.27 -26.44
CA GLU A 175 -3.80 -8.84 -26.69
C GLU A 175 -2.75 -8.04 -25.92
N LYS A 176 -2.04 -7.16 -26.63
CA LYS A 176 -0.98 -6.33 -26.06
C LYS A 176 -1.64 -5.29 -25.15
N ALA A 177 -1.09 -5.17 -23.94
CA ALA A 177 -1.30 -4.13 -22.94
C ALA A 177 -1.82 -2.79 -23.48
N ASP A 178 -3.07 -2.45 -23.18
CA ASP A 178 -3.64 -1.11 -23.38
C ASP A 178 -3.44 -0.21 -22.13
N THR A 179 -2.37 -0.45 -21.38
CA THR A 179 -1.97 0.41 -20.26
C THR A 179 -1.23 1.63 -20.78
N ILE A 180 -1.55 2.80 -20.23
CA ILE A 180 -1.06 4.11 -20.68
C ILE A 180 -0.42 4.83 -19.51
N ASN A 181 0.72 5.43 -19.79
CA ASN A 181 1.47 6.31 -18.90
C ASN A 181 1.40 7.74 -19.43
N ILE A 182 0.77 8.64 -18.67
CA ILE A 182 0.56 10.05 -19.04
C ILE A 182 1.33 10.95 -18.07
N ASN A 183 2.17 11.84 -18.60
CA ASN A 183 2.75 12.95 -17.83
C ASN A 183 2.10 14.24 -18.29
N GLY A 184 1.34 14.91 -17.41
CA GLY A 184 0.57 16.07 -17.79
C GLY A 184 0.14 16.91 -16.60
N ASN A 185 -0.53 18.02 -16.88
CA ASN A 185 -1.12 18.86 -15.85
C ASN A 185 -2.58 18.48 -15.62
N ILE A 186 -3.00 18.48 -14.36
CA ILE A 186 -4.42 18.39 -14.01
C ILE A 186 -5.14 19.60 -14.62
N ALA A 187 -6.08 19.35 -15.52
CA ALA A 187 -6.78 20.37 -16.30
C ALA A 187 -8.12 20.82 -15.70
N SER A 188 -8.70 20.00 -14.81
CA SER A 188 -9.97 20.26 -14.12
C SER A 188 -9.83 20.08 -12.60
N ASP A 189 -10.82 20.54 -11.85
CA ASP A 189 -10.93 20.14 -10.44
C ASP A 189 -11.23 18.63 -10.33
N ILE A 190 -10.89 18.03 -9.20
CA ILE A 190 -11.19 16.63 -8.89
C ILE A 190 -12.64 16.54 -8.36
N ASP A 191 -13.52 15.87 -9.11
CA ASP A 191 -14.92 15.65 -8.72
C ASP A 191 -15.10 14.25 -8.13
N ILE A 192 -15.36 14.16 -6.82
CA ILE A 192 -15.51 12.89 -6.09
C ILE A 192 -17.00 12.62 -5.82
N LYS A 193 -17.48 11.44 -6.21
CA LYS A 193 -18.86 10.99 -6.02
C LYS A 193 -18.92 9.61 -5.38
N ASN A 194 -19.84 9.44 -4.44
CA ASN A 194 -20.26 8.15 -3.93
C ASN A 194 -21.48 7.68 -4.74
N LEU A 195 -21.42 6.47 -5.28
CA LEU A 195 -22.40 5.92 -6.22
C LEU A 195 -22.74 4.48 -5.84
N THR A 196 -23.88 3.99 -6.30
CA THR A 196 -24.30 2.60 -6.10
C THR A 196 -24.44 1.92 -7.45
N SER A 197 -23.83 0.74 -7.61
CA SER A 197 -23.87 -0.05 -8.85
C SER A 197 -25.26 -0.63 -9.08
N LYS A 198 -25.53 -1.12 -10.30
CA LYS A 198 -26.76 -1.84 -10.66
C LYS A 198 -27.01 -3.04 -9.74
N ASP A 199 -25.94 -3.65 -9.24
CA ASP A 199 -25.99 -4.79 -8.31
C ASP A 199 -26.10 -4.38 -6.83
N GLY A 200 -26.33 -3.10 -6.54
CA GLY A 200 -26.51 -2.58 -5.18
C GLY A 200 -25.21 -2.40 -4.37
N LYS A 201 -24.03 -2.54 -5.00
CA LYS A 201 -22.74 -2.28 -4.35
C LYS A 201 -22.40 -0.80 -4.38
N ASP A 202 -22.13 -0.21 -3.22
CA ASP A 202 -21.63 1.17 -3.12
C ASP A 202 -20.15 1.24 -3.53
N PHE A 203 -19.78 2.29 -4.25
CA PHE A 203 -18.43 2.58 -4.69
C PHE A 203 -18.19 4.10 -4.78
N THR A 204 -16.93 4.52 -4.65
CA THR A 204 -16.53 5.92 -4.81
C THR A 204 -15.76 6.08 -6.12
N VAL A 205 -15.99 7.20 -6.81
CA VAL A 205 -15.26 7.54 -8.04
C VAL A 205 -14.80 9.00 -7.99
N ALA A 206 -13.56 9.25 -8.38
CA ALA A 206 -13.02 10.57 -8.65
C ALA A 206 -12.87 10.75 -10.17
N SER A 207 -13.39 11.85 -10.71
CA SER A 207 -13.33 12.21 -12.12
C SER A 207 -12.57 13.52 -12.31
N PHE A 208 -11.65 13.54 -13.28
CA PHE A 208 -10.83 14.71 -13.62
C PHE A 208 -10.23 14.59 -15.01
N ALA A 209 -9.70 15.69 -15.56
CA ALA A 209 -9.02 15.70 -16.86
C ALA A 209 -7.52 15.99 -16.71
N ILE A 210 -6.70 15.37 -17.55
CA ILE A 210 -5.27 15.65 -17.71
C ILE A 210 -5.01 16.26 -19.08
N ALA A 211 -4.17 17.29 -19.12
CA ALA A 211 -3.61 17.87 -20.33
C ALA A 211 -2.16 17.40 -20.53
N GLU A 212 -1.89 16.72 -21.65
CA GLU A 212 -0.54 16.37 -22.10
C GLU A 212 -0.22 17.11 -23.40
N ASN A 213 1.03 17.54 -23.57
CA ASN A 213 1.49 18.09 -24.84
C ASN A 213 2.00 16.94 -25.71
N ASP A 214 1.52 16.85 -26.94
CA ASP A 214 2.07 15.94 -27.94
C ASP A 214 3.45 16.42 -28.42
N LYS A 215 4.05 15.65 -29.34
CA LYS A 215 5.38 15.96 -29.91
C LYS A 215 5.40 17.23 -30.76
N GLU A 216 4.22 17.68 -31.21
CA GLU A 216 4.04 18.85 -32.08
C GLU A 216 3.66 20.11 -31.27
N GLY A 217 3.38 19.95 -29.98
CA GLY A 217 3.02 21.02 -29.05
C GLY A 217 1.51 21.23 -28.90
N ASN A 218 0.67 20.38 -29.49
CA ASN A 218 -0.77 20.43 -29.27
C ASN A 218 -1.14 19.80 -27.93
N VAL A 219 -2.17 20.35 -27.29
CA VAL A 219 -2.65 19.85 -26.01
C VAL A 219 -3.68 18.76 -26.24
N LYS A 220 -3.39 17.55 -25.78
CA LYS A 220 -4.33 16.44 -25.71
C LYS A 220 -4.92 16.35 -24.31
N TYR A 221 -6.26 16.32 -24.24
CA TYR A 221 -6.98 16.16 -22.99
C TYR A 221 -7.47 14.72 -22.83
N THR A 222 -7.20 14.12 -21.67
CA THR A 222 -7.64 12.76 -21.33
C THR A 222 -8.52 12.80 -20.08
N ASN A 223 -9.75 12.30 -20.18
CA ASN A 223 -10.63 12.14 -19.02
C ASN A 223 -10.18 10.93 -18.20
N CYS A 224 -10.09 11.08 -16.89
CA CYS A 224 -9.52 10.12 -15.95
C CYS A 224 -10.54 9.77 -14.86
N LEU A 225 -10.63 8.48 -14.51
CA LEU A 225 -11.53 7.94 -13.51
C LEU A 225 -10.76 7.06 -12.52
N ALA A 226 -10.68 7.48 -11.26
CA ALA A 226 -10.10 6.69 -10.17
C ALA A 226 -11.22 6.11 -9.29
N TYR A 227 -11.20 4.81 -9.03
CA TYR A 227 -12.26 4.11 -8.31
C TYR A 227 -11.78 3.65 -6.92
N ASN A 228 -12.70 3.66 -5.95
CA ASN A 228 -12.52 3.10 -4.60
C ASN A 228 -11.23 3.58 -3.91
N ASP A 229 -10.32 2.64 -3.59
CA ASP A 229 -9.05 2.91 -2.91
C ASP A 229 -8.17 3.89 -3.70
N LYS A 230 -8.29 3.92 -5.04
CA LYS A 230 -7.52 4.84 -5.90
C LYS A 230 -7.95 6.30 -5.78
N VAL A 231 -9.14 6.59 -5.23
CA VAL A 231 -9.59 7.97 -4.98
C VAL A 231 -8.64 8.70 -4.03
N SER A 232 -8.12 8.02 -3.01
CA SER A 232 -7.16 8.57 -2.05
C SER A 232 -5.86 9.07 -2.70
N SER A 233 -5.50 8.52 -3.87
CA SER A 233 -4.30 8.92 -4.62
C SER A 233 -4.50 10.22 -5.40
N VAL A 234 -5.74 10.65 -5.64
CA VAL A 234 -6.07 11.83 -6.45
C VAL A 234 -6.82 12.91 -5.70
N GLU A 235 -7.41 12.63 -4.54
CA GLU A 235 -8.30 13.56 -3.82
C GLU A 235 -7.65 14.91 -3.44
N ASN A 236 -6.33 14.91 -3.25
CA ASN A 236 -5.57 16.09 -2.84
C ASN A 236 -4.94 16.86 -4.02
N LEU A 237 -5.08 16.35 -5.25
CA LEU A 237 -4.57 17.00 -6.46
C LEU A 237 -5.43 18.21 -6.83
N LYS A 238 -4.79 19.19 -7.45
CA LYS A 238 -5.43 20.45 -7.84
C LYS A 238 -5.15 20.77 -9.30
N LYS A 239 -6.06 21.53 -9.90
CA LYS A 239 -5.85 22.09 -11.24
C LYS A 239 -4.49 22.80 -11.32
N GLY A 240 -3.71 22.43 -12.34
CA GLY A 240 -2.35 22.91 -12.58
C GLY A 240 -1.25 21.98 -12.05
N ASP A 241 -1.55 21.05 -11.14
CA ASP A 241 -0.57 20.10 -10.63
C ASP A 241 0.01 19.26 -11.77
N PHE A 242 1.34 19.18 -11.85
CA PHE A 242 2.03 18.32 -12.81
C PHE A 242 2.10 16.91 -12.24
N VAL A 243 1.51 15.93 -12.93
CA VAL A 243 1.31 14.58 -12.42
C VAL A 243 1.78 13.55 -13.43
N HIS A 244 2.17 12.39 -12.91
CA HIS A 244 2.26 11.14 -13.65
C HIS A 244 1.03 10.32 -13.32
N VAL A 245 0.29 9.88 -14.35
CA VAL A 245 -0.87 9.01 -14.20
C VAL A 245 -0.67 7.76 -15.04
N PHE A 246 -0.91 6.63 -14.40
CA PHE A 246 -0.88 5.32 -15.02
C PHE A 246 -2.25 4.66 -14.92
N GLY A 247 -2.71 4.06 -16.01
CA GLY A 247 -4.03 3.48 -16.10
C GLY A 247 -4.25 2.70 -17.39
N LYS A 248 -5.49 2.31 -17.66
CA LYS A 248 -5.89 1.62 -18.90
C LYS A 248 -7.02 2.37 -19.58
N GLU A 249 -6.99 2.45 -20.91
CA GLU A 249 -8.12 3.00 -21.65
C GLU A 249 -9.36 2.14 -21.46
N LYS A 250 -10.47 2.81 -21.15
CA LYS A 250 -11.81 2.25 -21.06
C LYS A 250 -12.70 2.96 -22.07
N ILE A 251 -13.24 2.17 -22.99
CA ILE A 251 -14.25 2.62 -23.93
C ILE A 251 -15.62 2.35 -23.31
N SER A 252 -16.39 3.40 -23.03
CA SER A 252 -17.80 3.33 -22.64
C SER A 252 -18.69 3.66 -23.84
N GLN A 253 -19.94 3.16 -23.83
CA GLN A 253 -20.94 3.55 -24.82
C GLN A 253 -22.07 4.32 -24.12
N GLY A 254 -22.23 5.58 -24.50
CA GLY A 254 -23.32 6.42 -24.01
C GLY A 254 -24.69 5.88 -24.42
N LYS A 255 -25.74 6.38 -23.75
CA LYS A 255 -27.14 6.04 -24.06
C LYS A 255 -27.54 6.42 -25.49
N ASP A 256 -26.81 7.35 -26.10
CA ASP A 256 -26.95 7.80 -27.48
C ASP A 256 -26.18 6.95 -28.50
N GLY A 257 -25.49 5.90 -28.03
CA GLY A 257 -24.67 5.02 -28.86
C GLY A 257 -23.27 5.56 -29.17
N LYS A 258 -22.89 6.75 -28.69
CA LYS A 258 -21.53 7.27 -28.87
C LYS A 258 -20.55 6.57 -27.95
N LYS A 259 -19.33 6.36 -28.46
CA LYS A 259 -18.23 5.82 -27.66
C LYS A 259 -17.46 6.96 -26.99
N TYR A 260 -17.22 6.82 -25.70
CA TYR A 260 -16.40 7.73 -24.92
C TYR A 260 -15.16 6.97 -24.47
N ILE A 261 -13.99 7.62 -24.58
CA ILE A 261 -12.72 7.04 -24.14
C ILE A 261 -12.34 7.75 -22.84
N SER A 262 -12.16 6.97 -21.78
CA SER A 262 -11.70 7.43 -20.47
C SER A 262 -10.53 6.58 -20.00
N LEU A 263 -9.67 7.12 -19.15
CA LEU A 263 -8.57 6.37 -18.54
C LEU A 263 -9.00 5.89 -17.14
N LYS A 264 -9.10 4.57 -16.94
CA LYS A 264 -9.23 3.97 -15.60
C LYS A 264 -7.88 4.11 -14.90
N VAL A 265 -7.82 4.92 -13.85
CA VAL A 265 -6.59 5.26 -13.13
C VAL A 265 -6.23 4.17 -12.13
N TYR A 266 -5.02 3.64 -12.24
CA TYR A 266 -4.45 2.71 -11.26
C TYR A 266 -3.52 3.42 -10.28
N SER A 267 -2.79 4.43 -10.73
CA SER A 267 -1.95 5.26 -9.88
C SER A 267 -1.85 6.68 -10.40
N ALA A 268 -1.67 7.62 -9.48
CA ALA A 268 -1.38 9.01 -9.77
C ALA A 268 -0.30 9.51 -8.81
N LYS A 269 0.72 10.17 -9.34
CA LYS A 269 1.85 10.68 -8.57
C LYS A 269 2.09 12.15 -8.91
N LEU A 270 2.06 13.00 -7.90
CA LEU A 270 2.44 14.41 -8.05
C LEU A 270 3.93 14.51 -8.40
N LEU A 271 4.23 15.14 -9.52
CA LEU A 271 5.59 15.39 -9.97
C LEU A 271 6.00 16.81 -9.54
N LYS A 272 7.16 16.91 -8.88
CA LYS A 272 7.76 18.23 -8.64
C LYS A 272 8.08 18.90 -9.97
N ALA A 273 7.66 20.16 -10.10
CA ALA A 273 8.07 21.02 -11.20
C ALA A 273 9.61 20.99 -11.30
N LYS A 274 10.11 20.78 -12.51
CA LYS A 274 11.55 20.93 -12.78
C LYS A 274 11.81 22.42 -12.70
N GLU A 275 12.27 22.89 -11.54
CA GLU A 275 12.85 24.21 -11.38
C GLU A 275 13.82 24.39 -12.55
N GLN A 276 13.61 25.40 -13.39
CA GLN A 276 14.54 25.69 -14.47
C GLN A 276 15.88 25.98 -13.81
N VAL A 277 16.80 25.01 -13.88
CA VAL A 277 18.16 25.14 -13.35
C VAL A 277 18.89 26.19 -14.18
N LYS A 278 18.69 27.45 -13.81
CA LYS A 278 19.64 28.53 -14.03
C LYS A 278 19.99 29.11 -12.67
N THR A 279 21.26 28.92 -12.32
CA THR A 279 22.01 29.59 -11.24
C THR A 279 21.68 29.15 -9.81
N ASN A 280 22.45 28.20 -9.27
CA ASN A 280 23.49 28.50 -8.28
C ASN A 280 24.03 27.21 -7.64
N GLN A 281 25.16 26.75 -8.18
CA GLN A 281 26.15 26.03 -7.38
C GLN A 281 26.61 26.96 -6.26
N ASN A 282 26.14 26.72 -5.03
CA ASN A 282 26.82 26.93 -3.74
C ASN A 282 25.80 27.21 -2.64
N THR A 283 25.43 26.16 -1.91
CA THR A 283 25.29 26.24 -0.46
C THR A 283 25.41 24.82 0.10
N LYS A 284 26.65 24.48 0.46
CA LYS A 284 26.94 23.35 1.33
C LYS A 284 26.30 23.60 2.70
N GLU A 285 25.76 22.51 3.23
CA GLU A 285 25.62 22.22 4.66
C GLU A 285 24.64 23.05 5.48
N THR A 286 23.41 22.53 5.56
CA THR A 286 22.75 22.39 6.87
C THR A 286 21.93 21.10 6.84
N LYS A 287 22.51 20.03 7.40
CA LYS A 287 21.80 18.76 7.63
C LYS A 287 20.56 19.07 8.47
N LYS A 288 19.37 18.98 7.87
CA LYS A 288 18.12 18.86 8.65
C LYS A 288 18.28 17.66 9.59
N PRO A 289 17.99 17.80 10.89
CA PRO A 289 18.15 16.69 11.83
C PRO A 289 17.21 15.56 11.43
N SER A 290 17.76 14.37 11.20
CA SER A 290 16.97 13.17 10.89
C SER A 290 16.02 12.84 12.05
N ALA A 291 14.93 12.14 11.75
CA ALA A 291 13.98 11.69 12.77
C ALA A 291 14.68 10.88 13.89
N LEU A 292 15.76 10.15 13.55
CA LEU A 292 16.64 9.45 14.50
C LEU A 292 17.32 10.40 15.50
N GLY A 293 17.75 11.59 15.08
CA GLY A 293 18.30 12.60 15.99
C GLY A 293 17.26 13.09 17.00
N LYS A 294 16.04 13.36 16.51
CA LYS A 294 14.92 13.78 17.37
C LYS A 294 14.47 12.67 18.33
N LEU A 295 14.56 11.41 17.93
CA LEU A 295 14.24 10.25 18.77
C LEU A 295 15.29 10.02 19.87
N LYS A 296 16.56 10.33 19.59
CA LYS A 296 17.67 10.24 20.54
C LYS A 296 17.57 11.34 21.62
N ASP A 297 17.25 12.57 21.21
CA ASP A 297 17.00 13.70 22.12
C ASP A 297 15.79 13.45 23.04
N TYR A 298 14.77 12.71 22.57
CA TYR A 298 13.62 12.32 23.38
C TYR A 298 13.96 11.21 24.39
N LYS A 299 14.84 10.27 24.02
CA LYS A 299 15.31 9.21 24.93
C LYS A 299 16.26 9.73 26.01
N GLU A 300 17.13 10.70 25.70
CA GLU A 300 17.99 11.35 26.70
C GLU A 300 17.17 12.19 27.70
N LYS A 301 16.16 12.95 27.23
CA LYS A 301 15.27 13.73 28.12
C LYS A 301 14.35 12.87 28.99
N ALA A 302 14.09 11.63 28.62
CA ALA A 302 13.31 10.68 29.43
C ALA A 302 14.18 9.89 30.43
N GLY A 303 15.50 9.88 30.26
CA GLY A 303 16.46 9.15 31.11
C GLY A 303 16.96 9.91 32.34
N GLU A 304 16.80 11.22 32.40
CA GLU A 304 17.25 12.05 33.53
C GLU A 304 16.09 12.57 34.38
N LYS A 305 15.63 11.73 35.32
CA LYS A 305 15.16 12.20 36.63
C LYS A 305 15.92 11.44 37.72
N PRO A 306 16.69 12.12 38.60
CA PRO A 306 17.33 11.46 39.73
C PRO A 306 16.27 10.91 40.69
N ARG A 307 16.54 9.72 41.22
CA ARG A 307 15.90 9.18 42.42
C ARG A 307 16.20 10.12 43.60
N GLU A 308 15.22 10.86 44.10
CA GLU A 308 15.28 11.40 45.45
C GLU A 308 14.84 10.33 46.45
N GLN A 309 15.75 10.03 47.37
CA GLN A 309 15.53 9.22 48.56
C GLN A 309 14.52 9.91 49.47
N SER A 310 13.34 9.30 49.69
CA SER A 310 12.52 9.60 50.87
C SER A 310 12.88 8.63 51.99
N GLY A 311 13.60 9.15 52.98
CA GLY A 311 14.01 8.44 54.19
C GLY A 311 12.85 7.90 55.01
N ILE A 312 13.12 6.76 55.64
CA ILE A 312 12.30 6.09 56.64
C ILE A 312 12.09 7.03 57.84
N LYS A 313 10.86 7.47 58.10
CA LYS A 313 10.43 7.95 59.42
C LYS A 313 9.80 6.78 60.18
N LYS A 314 10.54 6.24 61.16
CA LYS A 314 9.96 5.46 62.26
C LYS A 314 9.42 6.45 63.28
N GLU A 315 8.12 6.41 63.54
CA GLU A 315 7.55 6.93 64.80
C GLU A 315 7.50 5.81 65.84
N LYS A 316 8.02 6.07 67.05
CA LYS A 316 7.39 5.64 68.32
C LYS A 316 8.05 6.30 69.55
N ASN A 317 7.21 7.01 70.30
CA ASN A 317 7.17 7.29 71.75
C ASN A 317 8.29 8.15 72.37
N VAL A 318 8.00 9.36 72.89
CA VAL A 318 7.31 9.73 74.15
C VAL A 318 8.20 9.52 75.38
N GLU A 319 8.57 10.67 75.96
CA GLU A 319 9.15 10.93 77.29
C GLU A 319 8.51 10.14 78.43
N ARG A 320 9.30 9.43 79.24
CA ARG A 320 9.84 9.83 80.56
C ARG A 320 10.52 8.65 81.25
#